data_AF-A0A6B3C9X8-F1
#
_entry.id   AF-A0A6B3C9X8-F1
#
_cell.length_a   1.000
_cell.length_b   1.000
_cell.length_c   1.000
_cell.angle_alpha   90.00
_cell.angle_beta   90.00
_cell.angle_gamma   90.00
#
_symmetry.space_group_name_H-M   'P 1'
#
loop_
_entity.id
_entity.type
_entity.pdbx_description
1 polymer ?
#
loop_
_entity_poly.entity_id
_entity_poly.type
_entity_poly.pdbx_seq_one_letter_code
_entity_poly.pdbx_strand_id
1 'polypeptide(L)'
;PVLGFGTWQAEGSDAELAVSAALQLGFRHVDTATGYGNEAQVGRALATVGIDRDDVFVTTKLPPDHAGRERQTITESLAALGTDHVDLWLIHWPPHKQASPEVWQELRRARDEGLTRSIGVSNYSIAQIDELIPATSAAP
;
A
#
# COMPACT_ATOMS: atom_id res chain seq x y z
N PRO A 1 -7.24 11.08 2.56
CA PRO A 1 -8.09 11.54 3.67
C PRO A 1 -7.27 11.68 4.95
N VAL A 2 -7.64 12.55 5.89
CA VAL A 2 -6.84 12.76 7.13
C VAL A 2 -7.02 11.64 8.16
N LEU A 3 -8.13 10.88 8.07
CA LEU A 3 -8.43 9.73 8.90
C LEU A 3 -8.58 8.50 8.01
N GLY A 4 -7.90 7.41 8.39
CA GLY A 4 -7.93 6.13 7.69
C GLY A 4 -8.15 4.96 8.65
N PHE A 5 -8.62 3.85 8.11
CA PHE A 5 -8.87 2.60 8.82
C PHE A 5 -7.72 1.61 8.53
N GLY A 6 -6.91 1.31 9.55
CA GLY A 6 -5.80 0.36 9.44
C GLY A 6 -6.23 -1.08 9.73
N THR A 7 -5.70 -2.04 8.98
CA THR A 7 -6.11 -3.46 9.07
C THR A 7 -5.10 -4.38 9.75
N TRP A 8 -4.07 -3.84 10.41
CA TRP A 8 -3.07 -4.67 11.10
C TRP A 8 -3.74 -5.56 12.17
N GLN A 9 -3.35 -6.84 12.21
CA GLN A 9 -3.88 -7.90 13.09
C GLN A 9 -5.35 -8.29 12.88
N ALA A 10 -6.04 -7.71 11.91
CA ALA A 10 -7.34 -8.21 11.50
C ALA A 10 -7.15 -9.48 10.65
N GLU A 11 -7.73 -10.60 11.09
CA GLU A 11 -7.54 -11.92 10.48
C GLU A 11 -8.85 -12.46 9.91
N GLY A 12 -8.75 -13.39 8.95
CA GLY A 12 -9.89 -14.16 8.47
C GLY A 12 -11.08 -13.31 8.01
N SER A 13 -12.29 -13.67 8.44
CA SER A 13 -13.50 -12.90 8.13
C SER A 13 -13.58 -11.55 8.85
N ASP A 14 -12.86 -11.39 9.97
CA ASP A 14 -12.95 -10.18 10.79
C ASP A 14 -12.36 -8.97 10.07
N ALA A 15 -11.31 -9.16 9.27
CA ALA A 15 -10.78 -8.10 8.41
C ALA A 15 -11.81 -7.56 7.41
N GLU A 16 -12.55 -8.46 6.75
CA GLU A 16 -13.57 -8.08 5.77
C GLU A 16 -14.74 -7.36 6.45
N LEU A 17 -15.22 -7.89 7.58
CA LEU A 17 -16.30 -7.28 8.36
C LEU A 17 -15.92 -5.91 8.90
N ALA A 18 -14.70 -5.76 9.43
CA ALA A 18 -14.22 -4.51 10.01
C ALA A 18 -14.05 -3.42 8.95
N VAL A 19 -13.46 -3.75 7.80
CA VAL A 19 -13.34 -2.81 6.67
C VAL A 19 -14.71 -2.45 6.12
N SER A 20 -15.63 -3.43 5.99
CA SER A 20 -16.98 -3.17 5.51
C SER A 20 -17.73 -2.20 6.43
N ALA A 21 -17.66 -2.43 7.74
CA ALA A 21 -18.24 -1.54 8.74
C ALA A 21 -17.62 -0.13 8.70
N ALA A 22 -16.29 -0.02 8.58
CA ALA A 22 -15.62 1.27 8.48
C ALA A 22 -16.10 2.06 7.25
N LEU A 23 -16.18 1.41 6.09
CA LEU A 23 -16.67 2.02 4.84
C LEU A 23 -18.13 2.50 4.96
N GLN A 24 -19.00 1.67 5.56
CA GLN A 24 -20.40 2.02 5.83
C GLN A 24 -20.55 3.19 6.82
N LEU A 25 -19.62 3.32 7.78
CA LEU A 25 -19.56 4.45 8.72
C LEU A 25 -18.97 5.72 8.11
N GLY A 26 -18.57 5.70 6.84
CA GLY A 26 -18.10 6.88 6.12
C GLY A 26 -16.58 6.99 5.98
N PHE A 27 -15.79 5.99 6.40
CA PHE A 27 -14.36 5.98 6.09
C PHE A 27 -14.15 5.92 4.57
N ARG A 28 -13.17 6.68 4.09
CA ARG A 28 -12.75 6.73 2.69
C ARG A 28 -11.25 6.53 2.52
N HIS A 29 -10.57 6.03 3.55
CA HIS A 29 -9.18 5.63 3.48
C HIS A 29 -9.01 4.31 4.21
N VAL A 30 -8.53 3.28 3.51
CA VAL A 30 -8.21 1.96 4.05
C VAL A 30 -6.70 1.73 3.89
N ASP A 31 -6.05 1.33 4.98
CA ASP A 31 -4.62 1.04 5.02
C ASP A 31 -4.40 -0.44 5.38
N THR A 32 -3.76 -1.17 4.47
CA THR A 32 -3.34 -2.56 4.63
C THR A 32 -1.84 -2.70 4.28
N ALA A 33 -1.33 -3.92 4.22
CA ALA A 33 0.00 -4.24 3.73
C ALA A 33 0.03 -5.69 3.24
N THR A 34 0.86 -6.01 2.24
CA THR A 34 1.10 -7.39 1.82
C THR A 34 1.48 -8.28 3.01
N GLY A 35 2.32 -7.75 3.90
CA GLY A 35 2.78 -8.46 5.10
C GLY A 35 1.70 -8.70 6.17
N TYR A 36 0.51 -8.11 6.06
CA TYR A 36 -0.60 -8.39 6.97
C TYR A 36 -1.40 -9.63 6.56
N GLY A 37 -1.25 -10.09 5.31
CA GLY A 37 -1.93 -11.29 4.81
C GLY A 37 -3.45 -11.15 4.69
N ASN A 38 -3.98 -9.92 4.66
CA ASN A 38 -5.43 -9.67 4.62
C ASN A 38 -5.90 -8.83 3.43
N GLU A 39 -5.07 -8.61 2.41
CA GLU A 39 -5.43 -7.84 1.21
C GLU A 39 -6.65 -8.42 0.47
N ALA A 40 -6.79 -9.75 0.42
CA ALA A 40 -7.94 -10.40 -0.20
C ALA A 40 -9.26 -10.09 0.54
N GLN A 41 -9.22 -9.98 1.86
CA GLN A 41 -10.35 -9.62 2.71
C GLN A 41 -10.73 -8.15 2.48
N VAL A 42 -9.73 -7.27 2.38
CA VAL A 42 -9.94 -5.86 2.03
C VAL A 42 -10.58 -5.74 0.65
N GLY A 43 -10.08 -6.46 -0.35
CA GLY A 43 -10.64 -6.45 -1.71
C GLY A 43 -12.11 -6.88 -1.75
N ARG A 44 -12.48 -7.93 -1.01
CA ARG A 44 -13.89 -8.35 -0.89
C ARG A 44 -14.76 -7.29 -0.23
N ALA A 45 -14.28 -6.63 0.82
CA ALA A 45 -15.00 -5.52 1.45
C ALA A 45 -15.23 -4.36 0.47
N LEU A 46 -14.20 -3.96 -0.29
CA LEU A 46 -14.31 -2.92 -1.32
C LEU A 46 -15.37 -3.27 -2.38
N ALA A 47 -15.40 -4.53 -2.83
CA ALA A 47 -16.36 -4.98 -3.84
C ALA A 47 -17.81 -5.10 -3.33
N THR A 48 -18.02 -5.32 -2.04
CA THR A 48 -19.34 -5.63 -1.47
C THR A 48 -20.09 -4.43 -0.89
N VAL A 49 -19.39 -3.40 -0.39
CA VAL A 49 -20.06 -2.23 0.23
C VAL A 49 -20.72 -1.31 -0.80
N GLY A 50 -20.43 -1.48 -2.10
CA GLY A 50 -21.10 -0.73 -3.18
C GLY A 50 -20.68 0.74 -3.24
N ILE A 51 -19.45 1.05 -2.83
CA ILE A 51 -18.83 2.37 -2.99
C ILE A 51 -17.93 2.29 -4.22
N ASP A 52 -17.95 3.32 -5.06
CA ASP A 52 -17.08 3.40 -6.22
C ASP A 52 -15.61 3.33 -5.79
N ARG A 53 -14.81 2.53 -6.49
CA ARG A 53 -13.38 2.34 -6.17
C ARG A 53 -12.65 3.67 -6.06
N ASP A 54 -12.97 4.63 -6.94
CA ASP A 54 -12.33 5.94 -6.99
C ASP A 54 -12.67 6.85 -5.79
N ASP A 55 -13.72 6.53 -5.03
CA ASP A 55 -14.08 7.26 -3.81
C ASP A 55 -13.33 6.76 -2.57
N VAL A 56 -12.58 5.65 -2.66
CA VAL A 56 -11.84 5.06 -1.53
C VAL A 56 -10.35 5.18 -1.77
N PHE A 57 -9.63 5.83 -0.86
CA PHE A 57 -8.18 5.87 -0.87
C PHE A 57 -7.60 4.58 -0.28
N VAL A 58 -6.97 3.74 -1.10
CA VAL A 58 -6.38 2.46 -0.65
C VAL A 58 -4.86 2.61 -0.52
N THR A 59 -4.32 2.25 0.63
CA THR A 59 -2.88 2.17 0.90
C THR A 59 -2.46 0.72 1.12
N THR A 60 -1.40 0.27 0.46
CA THR A 60 -0.69 -0.98 0.80
C THR A 60 0.82 -0.78 0.82
N LYS A 61 1.56 -1.80 1.27
CA LYS A 61 2.98 -1.69 1.61
C LYS A 61 3.79 -2.91 1.18
N LEU A 62 4.93 -2.67 0.55
CA LEU A 62 5.95 -3.66 0.23
C LEU A 62 6.67 -4.12 1.50
N PRO A 63 6.65 -5.42 1.84
CA PRO A 63 7.45 -5.99 2.93
C PRO A 63 8.96 -5.84 2.66
N PRO A 64 9.80 -5.59 3.68
CA PRO A 64 11.24 -5.40 3.48
C PRO A 64 11.96 -6.64 2.92
N ASP A 65 11.46 -7.84 3.20
CA ASP A 65 11.94 -9.14 2.68
C ASP A 65 11.45 -9.46 1.24
N HIS A 66 10.70 -8.53 0.65
CA HIS A 66 10.29 -8.57 -0.76
C HIS A 66 11.13 -7.64 -1.65
N ALA A 67 12.19 -7.02 -1.12
CA ALA A 67 13.17 -6.30 -1.96
C ALA A 67 13.74 -7.22 -3.05
N GLY A 68 13.79 -6.74 -4.29
CA GLY A 68 14.11 -7.50 -5.50
C GLY A 68 12.93 -8.29 -6.10
N ARG A 69 11.74 -8.23 -5.48
CA ARG A 69 10.49 -8.87 -5.95
C ARG A 69 9.33 -7.87 -6.00
N GLU A 70 9.62 -6.58 -6.18
CA GLU A 70 8.68 -5.48 -6.13
C GLU A 70 7.54 -5.69 -7.13
N ARG A 71 7.86 -5.93 -8.40
CA ARG A 71 6.86 -6.11 -9.46
C ARG A 71 5.93 -7.29 -9.20
N GLN A 72 6.49 -8.41 -8.77
CA GLN A 72 5.71 -9.58 -8.40
C GLN A 72 4.75 -9.24 -7.26
N THR A 73 5.26 -8.61 -6.20
CA THR A 73 4.48 -8.25 -5.02
C THR A 73 3.35 -7.28 -5.35
N ILE A 74 3.61 -6.26 -6.18
CA ILE A 74 2.59 -5.31 -6.64
C ILE A 74 1.48 -6.03 -7.40
N THR A 75 1.85 -6.92 -8.32
CA THR A 75 0.88 -7.66 -9.13
C THR A 75 0.01 -8.56 -8.26
N GLU A 76 0.60 -9.25 -7.30
CA GLU A 76 -0.10 -10.14 -6.37
C GLU A 76 -1.03 -9.35 -5.44
N SER A 77 -0.58 -8.23 -4.87
CA SER A 77 -1.41 -7.38 -4.00
C SER A 77 -2.58 -6.75 -4.75
N LEU A 78 -2.38 -6.25 -5.97
CA LEU A 78 -3.46 -5.71 -6.81
C LEU A 78 -4.50 -6.78 -7.14
N ALA A 79 -4.05 -7.99 -7.49
CA ALA A 79 -4.94 -9.12 -7.71
C ALA A 79 -5.72 -9.50 -6.44
N ALA A 80 -5.08 -9.51 -5.28
CA ALA A 80 -5.74 -9.79 -4.00
C ALA A 80 -6.77 -8.70 -3.64
N LEU A 81 -6.43 -7.43 -3.83
CA LEU A 81 -7.33 -6.30 -3.61
C LEU A 81 -8.45 -6.21 -4.65
N GLY A 82 -8.35 -6.92 -5.77
CA GLY A 82 -9.34 -6.89 -6.84
C GLY A 82 -9.42 -5.55 -7.57
N THR A 83 -8.29 -4.85 -7.71
CA THR A 83 -8.19 -3.53 -8.34
C THR A 83 -6.94 -3.45 -9.22
N ASP A 84 -6.95 -2.58 -10.22
CA ASP A 84 -5.83 -2.33 -11.12
C ASP A 84 -4.82 -1.32 -10.56
N HIS A 85 -5.19 -0.58 -9.51
CA HIS A 85 -4.30 0.39 -8.87
C HIS A 85 -4.61 0.61 -7.38
N VAL A 86 -3.62 1.10 -6.63
CA VAL A 86 -3.81 1.66 -5.28
C VAL A 86 -3.49 3.15 -5.25
N ASP A 87 -4.05 3.87 -4.29
CA ASP A 87 -3.84 5.31 -4.19
C ASP A 87 -2.47 5.65 -3.60
N LEU A 88 -1.95 4.79 -2.73
CA LEU A 88 -0.62 4.94 -2.14
C LEU A 88 0.07 3.58 -1.95
N TRP A 89 1.30 3.48 -2.46
CA TRP A 89 2.17 2.34 -2.22
C TRP A 89 3.38 2.76 -1.37
N LEU A 90 3.58 2.08 -0.23
CA LEU A 90 4.70 2.39 0.68
C LEU A 90 5.77 1.30 0.67
N ILE A 91 7.03 1.67 0.85
CA ILE A 91 8.03 0.72 1.38
C ILE A 91 7.78 0.59 2.89
N HIS A 92 7.41 -0.60 3.36
CA HIS A 92 6.93 -0.78 4.74
C HIS A 92 8.02 -0.52 5.78
N TRP A 93 9.25 -0.95 5.50
CA TRP A 93 10.44 -0.70 6.30
C TRP A 93 11.67 -0.64 5.38
N PRO A 94 12.75 0.06 5.74
CA PRO A 94 14.00 0.02 5.00
C PRO A 94 14.52 -1.43 4.87
N PRO A 95 14.68 -1.99 3.66
CA PRO A 95 15.25 -3.32 3.47
C PRO A 95 16.63 -3.42 4.12
N HIS A 96 16.87 -4.49 4.88
CA HIS A 96 18.11 -4.66 5.65
C HIS A 96 18.47 -3.45 6.55
N LYS A 97 17.47 -2.65 6.97
CA LYS A 97 17.62 -1.41 7.74
C LYS A 97 18.38 -0.30 7.01
N GLN A 98 18.46 -0.35 5.68
CA GLN A 98 19.13 0.63 4.83
C GLN A 98 18.14 1.19 3.81
N ALA A 99 18.36 2.44 3.38
CA ALA A 99 17.63 2.96 2.23
C ALA A 99 18.01 2.13 0.99
N SER A 100 17.04 1.84 0.13
CA SER A 100 17.30 1.19 -1.15
C SER A 100 16.76 2.07 -2.28
N PRO A 101 17.65 2.85 -2.94
CA PRO A 101 17.30 3.57 -4.14
C PRO A 101 16.73 2.66 -5.24
N GLU A 102 17.17 1.40 -5.32
CA GLU A 102 16.70 0.42 -6.30
C GLU A 102 15.22 0.12 -6.11
N VAL A 103 14.80 -0.23 -4.89
CA VAL A 103 13.39 -0.47 -4.54
C VAL A 103 12.56 0.79 -4.82
N TRP A 104 13.10 1.97 -4.50
CA TRP A 104 12.44 3.25 -4.77
C TRP A 104 12.23 3.50 -6.27
N GLN A 105 13.20 3.17 -7.13
CA GLN A 105 13.03 3.28 -8.58
C GLN A 105 11.96 2.32 -9.12
N GLU A 106 11.84 1.10 -8.58
CA GLU A 106 10.76 0.18 -8.98
C GLU A 106 9.37 0.71 -8.60
N LEU A 107 9.23 1.31 -7.41
CA LEU A 107 7.99 1.99 -7.02
C LEU A 107 7.67 3.18 -7.95
N ARG A 108 8.68 3.95 -8.36
CA ARG A 108 8.50 5.02 -9.36
C ARG A 108 8.00 4.49 -10.69
N ARG A 109 8.57 3.39 -11.20
CA ARG A 109 8.09 2.74 -12.42
C ARG A 109 6.64 2.28 -12.28
N ALA A 110 6.29 1.64 -11.16
CA ALA A 110 4.92 1.22 -10.89
C ALA A 110 3.93 2.40 -10.88
N ARG A 111 4.34 3.55 -10.33
CA ARG A 111 3.56 4.79 -10.39
C ARG A 111 3.41 5.31 -11.81
N ASP A 112 4.52 5.39 -12.55
CA ASP A 112 4.53 5.90 -13.93
C ASP A 112 3.72 4.98 -14.88
N GLU A 113 3.59 3.70 -14.56
CA GLU A 113 2.72 2.72 -15.22
C GLU A 113 1.24 2.76 -14.76
N GLY A 114 0.91 3.57 -13.74
CA GLY A 114 -0.45 3.73 -13.24
C GLY A 114 -0.91 2.68 -12.21
N LEU A 115 -0.02 1.77 -11.78
CA LEU A 115 -0.34 0.76 -10.75
C LEU A 115 -0.49 1.36 -9.35
N THR A 116 0.06 2.55 -9.15
CA THR A 116 -0.21 3.35 -7.95
C THR A 116 -0.22 4.83 -8.26
N ARG A 117 -1.07 5.61 -7.59
CA ARG A 117 -1.15 7.07 -7.80
C ARG A 117 -0.02 7.81 -7.11
N SER A 118 0.38 7.34 -5.93
CA SER A 118 1.43 7.93 -5.09
C SER A 118 2.32 6.86 -4.51
N ILE A 119 3.57 7.21 -4.22
CA ILE A 119 4.54 6.33 -3.56
C ILE A 119 5.08 7.02 -2.32
N GLY A 120 5.58 6.25 -1.36
CA GLY A 120 6.21 6.79 -0.17
C GLY A 120 6.93 5.72 0.64
N VAL A 121 7.26 6.06 1.87
CA VAL A 121 7.98 5.18 2.79
C VAL A 121 7.33 5.17 4.17
N SER A 122 7.53 4.08 4.91
CA SER A 122 7.13 3.94 6.31
C SER A 122 8.34 3.49 7.14
N ASN A 123 8.47 4.07 8.34
CA ASN A 123 9.54 3.74 9.28
C ASN A 123 10.97 4.05 8.79
N TYR A 124 11.14 5.10 7.98
CA TYR A 124 12.43 5.62 7.57
C TYR A 124 12.87 6.77 8.47
N SER A 125 14.18 6.86 8.75
CA SER A 125 14.79 8.07 9.31
C SER A 125 14.95 9.16 8.24
N ILE A 126 15.12 10.42 8.66
CA ILE A 126 15.37 11.54 7.74
C ILE A 126 16.58 11.27 6.86
N ALA A 127 17.68 10.75 7.42
CA ALA A 127 18.87 10.41 6.65
C ALA A 127 18.59 9.36 5.55
N GLN A 128 17.79 8.33 5.87
CA GLN A 128 17.40 7.34 4.86
C GLN A 128 16.47 7.92 3.78
N ILE A 129 15.59 8.87 4.13
CA ILE A 129 14.78 9.59 3.14
C ILE A 129 15.69 10.43 2.24
N ASP A 130 16.64 11.16 2.83
CA ASP A 130 17.63 11.95 2.13
C ASP A 130 18.55 11.10 1.24
N GLU A 131 18.68 9.79 1.45
CA GLU A 131 19.40 8.90 0.53
C GLU A 131 18.56 8.49 -0.70
N LEU A 132 17.22 8.51 -0.59
CA LEU A 132 16.31 8.25 -1.72
C LEU A 132 16.19 9.47 -2.67
N ILE A 133 16.38 10.69 -2.13
CA ILE A 133 16.24 11.97 -2.86
C ILE A 133 17.33 12.19 -3.93
N PRO A 134 18.65 12.01 -3.69
CA PRO A 134 19.69 12.21 -4.69
C PRO A 134 19.55 11.29 -5.91
N ALA A 135 18.90 10.14 -5.73
CA ALA A 135 18.58 9.23 -6.81
C ALA A 135 17.39 9.70 -7.67
N THR A 136 16.62 10.69 -7.23
CA THR A 136 15.31 11.05 -7.80
C THR A 136 14.95 12.54 -7.65
N SER A 137 14.64 13.24 -8.75
CA SER A 137 14.30 14.69 -8.75
C SER A 137 12.95 15.06 -8.08
N ALA A 138 12.40 14.19 -7.22
CA ALA A 138 11.20 14.43 -6.43
C ALA A 138 11.37 13.77 -5.05
N ALA A 139 11.07 14.50 -3.98
CA ALA A 139 11.14 13.95 -2.62
C ALA A 139 10.04 12.89 -2.38
N PRO A 140 10.32 11.84 -1.57
CA PRO A 140 9.34 10.85 -1.14
C PRO A 140 8.15 11.43 -0.37
#